data_AF-A0A954QXY7-F1
#
_entry.id   AF-A0A954QXY7-F1
#
_cell.length_a   1.000
_cell.length_b   1.000
_cell.length_c   1.000
_cell.angle_alpha   90.00
_cell.angle_beta   90.00
_cell.angle_gamma   90.00
#
_symmetry.space_group_name_H-M   'P 1'
#
loop_
_entity.id
_entity.type
_entity.pdbx_description
1 polymer ?
#
loop_
_entity_poly.entity_id
_entity_poly.type
_entity_poly.pdbx_seq_one_letter_code
_entity_poly.pdbx_strand_id
1 'polypeptide(L)'
;RKSEAWLLLEAVVTLEQMRILSPFVCAGGSVYRAQVIGYFEGGGASARGEAIFDATKSVPRLVFWRDVSHLGRGYDLGTLGMAYSDPLLTGIGN
;
A
#
# COMPACT_ATOMS: atom_id res chain seq x y z
N ARG A 1 15.30 8.40 -3.24
CA ARG A 1 16.42 8.60 -2.27
C ARG A 1 16.80 7.20 -1.75
N LYS A 2 18.08 6.81 -1.76
CA LYS A 2 18.52 5.43 -1.44
C LYS A 2 19.57 5.35 -0.31
N SER A 3 19.78 6.43 0.44
CA SER A 3 20.76 6.48 1.52
C SER A 3 20.14 7.05 2.79
N GLU A 4 20.49 6.49 3.96
CA GLU A 4 20.08 7.00 5.29
C GLU A 4 20.64 8.38 5.57
N ALA A 5 21.71 8.78 4.87
CA ALA A 5 22.37 10.06 5.04
C ALA A 5 21.50 11.27 4.64
N TRP A 6 20.28 11.07 4.13
CA TRP A 6 19.37 12.16 3.79
C TRP A 6 19.09 13.09 4.97
N LEU A 7 19.02 12.57 6.20
CA LEU A 7 18.86 13.36 7.42
C LEU A 7 20.03 14.33 7.66
N LEU A 8 21.25 13.91 7.33
CA LEU A 8 22.45 14.73 7.44
C LEU A 8 22.57 15.71 6.25
N LEU A 9 22.26 15.26 5.04
CA LEU A 9 22.34 16.07 3.82
C LEU A 9 21.32 17.23 3.80
N GLU A 10 20.17 17.05 4.44
CA GLU A 10 19.14 18.09 4.58
C GLU A 10 19.30 18.91 5.87
N ALA A 11 20.42 18.75 6.58
CA ALA A 11 20.73 19.45 7.83
C ALA A 11 19.64 19.31 8.92
N VAL A 12 18.89 18.20 8.91
CA VAL A 12 17.90 17.86 9.95
C VAL A 12 18.59 17.44 11.25
N VAL A 13 19.78 16.83 11.14
CA VAL A 13 20.59 16.37 12.26
C VAL A 13 22.06 16.72 12.07
N THR A 14 22.78 16.89 13.18
CA THR A 14 24.25 16.99 13.20
C THR A 14 24.92 15.64 12.97
N LEU A 15 26.23 15.64 12.68
CA LEU A 15 27.00 14.41 12.51
C LEU A 15 26.99 13.52 13.76
N GLU A 16 27.08 14.09 14.97
CA GLU A 16 26.99 13.32 16.21
C GLU A 16 25.62 12.66 16.39
N GLN A 17 24.55 13.40 16.12
CA GLN A 17 23.18 12.87 16.15
C GLN A 17 22.99 11.77 15.10
N MET A 18 23.56 11.93 13.90
CA MET A 18 23.50 10.91 12.86
C MET A 18 24.24 9.63 13.28
N ARG A 19 25.36 9.72 14.00
CA ARG A 19 26.07 8.53 14.54
C ARG A 19 25.19 7.73 15.51
N ILE A 20 24.40 8.42 16.32
CA ILE A 20 23.46 7.78 17.26
C ILE A 20 22.29 7.13 16.50
N LEU A 21 21.79 7.78 15.45
CA LEU A 21 20.63 7.32 14.67
C LEU A 21 20.96 6.23 13.65
N SER A 22 22.20 6.16 13.17
CA SER A 22 22.65 5.23 12.13
C SER A 22 22.15 3.79 12.28
N PRO A 23 22.23 3.13 13.47
CA PRO A 23 21.76 1.75 13.61
C PRO A 23 20.23 1.57 13.60
N PHE A 24 19.45 2.65 13.65
CA PHE A 24 17.98 2.61 13.77
C PHE A 24 17.25 3.10 12.52
N VAL A 25 17.96 3.71 11.57
CA VAL A 25 17.40 4.22 10.33
C VAL A 25 17.79 3.28 9.21
N CYS A 26 16.84 2.98 8.33
CA CYS A 26 17.12 2.25 7.10
C CYS A 26 16.68 3.09 5.89
N ALA A 27 17.47 3.08 4.82
CA ALA A 27 17.18 3.80 3.58
C ALA A 27 16.11 3.09 2.73
N GLY A 28 15.78 1.86 3.12
CA GLY A 28 14.78 1.00 2.52
C GLY A 28 14.57 -0.26 3.38
N GLY A 29 13.54 -1.02 3.05
CA GLY A 29 13.28 -2.32 3.67
C GLY A 29 12.79 -3.30 2.62
N SER A 30 12.95 -4.60 2.91
CA SER A 30 12.47 -5.69 2.07
C SER A 30 11.22 -6.35 2.66
N VAL A 31 10.37 -5.56 3.32
CA VAL A 31 9.07 -6.00 3.83
C VAL A 31 7.99 -5.14 3.20
N TYR A 32 7.02 -5.79 2.56
CA TYR A 32 5.99 -5.13 1.76
C TYR A 32 4.61 -5.47 2.28
N ARG A 33 3.72 -4.48 2.32
CA ARG A 33 2.30 -4.66 2.65
C ARG A 33 1.48 -4.52 1.38
N ALA A 34 0.61 -5.47 1.12
CA ALA A 34 -0.38 -5.41 0.06
C ALA A 34 -1.80 -5.43 0.64
N GLN A 35 -2.70 -4.71 -0.02
CA GLN A 35 -4.13 -4.85 0.18
C GLN A 35 -4.76 -5.29 -1.13
N VAL A 36 -5.54 -6.37 -1.07
CA VAL A 36 -6.21 -6.96 -2.21
C VAL A 36 -7.71 -6.77 -2.00
N ILE A 37 -8.37 -6.12 -2.95
CA ILE A 37 -9.80 -5.79 -2.88
C ILE A 37 -10.49 -6.44 -4.08
N GLY A 38 -11.44 -7.32 -3.79
CA GLY A 38 -12.41 -7.82 -4.76
C GLY A 38 -13.76 -7.14 -4.54
N TYR A 39 -14.44 -6.73 -5.59
CA TYR A 39 -15.76 -6.12 -5.50
C TYR A 39 -16.59 -6.44 -6.75
N PHE A 40 -17.91 -6.33 -6.61
CA PHE A 40 -18.83 -6.31 -7.75
C PHE A 40 -19.18 -4.87 -8.10
N GLU A 41 -19.25 -4.56 -9.40
CA GLU A 41 -19.60 -3.22 -9.90
C GLU A 41 -20.95 -2.73 -9.37
N GLY A 42 -21.93 -3.63 -9.25
CA GLY A 42 -23.25 -3.36 -8.69
C GLY A 42 -23.30 -3.10 -7.18
N GLY A 43 -22.15 -3.01 -6.50
CA GLY A 43 -22.04 -2.54 -5.12
C GLY A 43 -22.52 -3.50 -4.01
N GLY A 44 -23.04 -4.68 -4.37
CA GLY A 44 -23.67 -5.60 -3.41
C GLY A 44 -22.71 -6.37 -2.49
N ALA A 45 -21.46 -6.58 -2.90
CA ALA A 45 -20.48 -7.30 -2.08
C ALA A 45 -19.04 -6.87 -2.38
N SER A 46 -18.19 -6.95 -1.36
CA SER A 46 -16.75 -6.74 -1.47
C SER A 46 -16.00 -7.65 -0.50
N ALA A 47 -14.84 -8.14 -0.92
CA ALA A 47 -13.87 -8.82 -0.08
C ALA A 47 -12.57 -8.02 -0.02
N ARG A 48 -11.92 -8.00 1.13
CA ARG A 48 -10.67 -7.27 1.34
C ARG A 48 -9.71 -8.09 2.20
N GLY A 49 -8.58 -8.43 1.61
CA GLY A 49 -7.47 -9.11 2.27
C GLY A 49 -6.28 -8.17 2.45
N GLU A 50 -5.59 -8.32 3.56
CA GLU A 50 -4.31 -7.68 3.79
C GLU A 50 -3.21 -8.75 3.92
N ALA A 51 -2.10 -8.53 3.23
CA ALA A 51 -0.95 -9.44 3.20
C ALA A 51 0.35 -8.68 3.49
N ILE A 52 1.24 -9.32 4.24
CA ILE A 52 2.61 -8.82 4.46
C ILE A 52 3.59 -9.85 3.88
N PHE A 53 4.48 -9.37 3.03
CA PHE A 53 5.53 -10.14 2.37
C PHE A 53 6.90 -9.78 2.93
N ASP A 54 7.65 -10.78 3.36
CA ASP A 54 9.09 -10.70 3.64
C ASP A 54 9.86 -11.11 2.38
N ALA A 55 10.48 -10.14 1.72
CA ALA A 55 11.31 -10.29 0.53
C ALA A 55 12.81 -10.10 0.85
N THR A 56 13.24 -10.34 2.09
CA THR A 56 14.67 -10.31 2.48
C THR A 56 15.48 -11.44 1.85
N LYS A 57 14.81 -12.45 1.29
CA LYS A 57 15.39 -13.60 0.57
C LYS A 57 15.02 -13.55 -0.91
N SER A 58 15.69 -14.36 -1.72
CA SER A 58 15.46 -14.46 -3.18
C SER A 58 14.02 -14.83 -3.54
N VAL A 59 13.35 -15.64 -2.71
CA VAL A 59 11.92 -15.95 -2.84
C VAL A 59 11.16 -15.26 -1.71
N PRO A 60 10.28 -14.29 -2.00
CA PRO A 60 9.45 -13.65 -0.99
C PRO A 60 8.52 -14.63 -0.28
N ARG A 61 8.27 -14.40 1.01
CA ARG A 61 7.39 -15.23 1.84
C ARG A 61 6.22 -14.41 2.38
N LEU A 62 5.03 -14.99 2.37
CA LEU A 62 3.87 -14.41 3.06
C LEU A 62 4.02 -14.65 4.56
N VAL A 63 4.24 -13.58 5.33
CA VAL A 63 4.47 -13.66 6.79
C VAL A 63 3.23 -13.32 7.61
N PHE A 64 2.25 -12.65 6.99
CA PHE A 64 0.99 -12.33 7.64
C PHE A 64 -0.11 -12.19 6.60
N TRP A 65 -1.31 -12.69 6.93
CA TRP A 65 -2.51 -12.48 6.16
C TRP A 65 -3.71 -12.34 7.09
N ARG A 66 -4.62 -11.41 6.77
CA ARG A 66 -5.90 -11.29 7.45
C ARG A 66 -7.01 -10.86 6.51
N ASP A 67 -8.20 -11.37 6.79
CA ASP A 67 -9.44 -10.86 6.21
C ASP A 67 -9.90 -9.61 6.98
N VAL A 68 -10.08 -8.51 6.25
CA VAL A 68 -10.59 -7.23 6.77
C VAL A 68 -11.85 -6.79 6.02
N SER A 69 -12.55 -7.73 5.37
CA SER A 69 -13.80 -7.47 4.64
C SER A 69 -14.89 -6.85 5.52
N HIS A 70 -14.88 -7.15 6.82
CA HIS A 70 -15.79 -6.56 7.81
C HIS A 70 -15.61 -5.04 7.98
N LEU A 71 -14.48 -4.47 7.53
CA LEU A 71 -14.25 -3.02 7.48
C LEU A 71 -14.75 -2.39 6.17
N GLY A 72 -15.37 -3.18 5.30
CA GLY A 72 -15.80 -2.78 3.97
C GLY A 72 -14.64 -2.59 2.98
N ARG A 73 -15.00 -2.11 1.79
CA ARG A 73 -14.10 -1.96 0.64
C ARG A 73 -12.90 -1.03 0.90
N GLY A 74 -13.08 0.00 1.72
CA GLY A 74 -12.01 0.92 2.16
C GLY A 74 -11.45 1.87 1.09
N TYR A 75 -11.77 1.68 -0.19
CA TYR A 75 -11.33 2.51 -1.31
C TYR A 75 -12.51 2.89 -2.21
N ASP A 76 -12.40 4.04 -2.87
CA ASP A 76 -13.39 4.47 -3.87
C ASP A 76 -13.28 3.64 -5.17
N LEU A 77 -14.40 3.50 -5.89
CA LEU A 77 -14.46 2.75 -7.15
C LEU A 77 -13.50 3.30 -8.21
N GLY A 78 -13.31 4.62 -8.28
CA GLY A 78 -12.38 5.23 -9.22
C GLY A 78 -10.92 4.85 -8.93
N THR A 79 -10.56 4.64 -7.65
CA THR A 79 -9.22 4.14 -7.27
C THR A 79 -9.04 2.68 -7.64
N LEU A 80 -10.12 1.89 -7.62
CA LEU A 80 -10.13 0.47 -7.97
C LEU A 80 -10.25 0.21 -9.47
N GLY A 81 -10.15 1.24 -10.30
CA GLY A 81 -10.12 1.12 -11.75
C GLY A 81 -11.47 0.97 -12.42
N MET A 82 -12.60 1.24 -11.73
CA MET A 82 -13.87 1.40 -12.43
C MET A 82 -13.75 2.55 -13.41
N ALA A 83 -13.85 2.25 -14.71
CA ALA A 83 -14.17 3.27 -15.68
C ALA A 83 -15.54 3.83 -15.31
N TYR A 84 -15.67 5.16 -15.23
CA TYR A 84 -16.96 5.80 -15.10
C TYR A 84 -17.78 5.42 -16.34
N SER A 85 -18.70 4.45 -16.22
CA SER A 85 -19.68 4.18 -17.25
C SER A 85 -20.67 5.34 -17.20
N ASP A 86 -20.54 6.31 -18.10
CA ASP A 86 -21.51 7.38 -18.23
C ASP A 86 -22.89 6.75 -18.51
N PRO A 87 -23.88 6.92 -17.60
CA PRO A 87 -25.24 6.42 -17.81
C PRO A 87 -25.87 6.98 -19.10
N LEU A 88 -25.41 8.15 -19.56
CA LEU A 88 -25.90 8.78 -20.79
C LEU A 88 -25.29 8.18 -22.07
N LEU A 89 -24.20 7.41 -21.99
CA LEU A 89 -23.59 6.71 -23.12
C LEU A 89 -24.00 5.24 -23.26
N THR A 90 -24.57 4.63 -22.20
CA THR A 90 -24.96 3.20 -22.19
C THR A 90 -26.38 2.93 -22.69
N GLY A 91 -27.10 3.95 -23.18
CA GLY A 91 -28.36 3.77 -23.92
C GLY A 91 -29.52 3.19 -23.10
N ILE A 92 -29.40 3.15 -21.78
CA ILE A 92 -30.47 2.78 -20.84
C ILE A 92 -30.97 4.05 -20.12
N GLY A 93 -31.34 5.04 -20.92
CA GLY A 93 -32.25 6.11 -20.51
C GLY A 93 -33.66 5.65 -20.85
N ASN A 94 -34.52 5.59 -19.83
CA ASN A 94 -35.94 5.27 -19.93
C ASN A 94 -36.67 6.23 -20.89
#